data_AF-A0A1I6ZXJ8-F1
#
_entry.id   AF-A0A1I6ZXJ8-F1
#
_cell.length_a   1.000
_cell.length_b   1.000
_cell.length_c   1.000
_cell.angle_alpha   90.00
_cell.angle_beta   90.00
_cell.angle_gamma   90.00
#
_symmetry.space_group_name_H-M   'P 1'
#
loop_
_entity.id
_entity.type
_entity.pdbx_description
1 polymer ?
#
loop_
_entity_poly.entity_id
_entity_poly.type
_entity_poly.pdbx_seq_one_letter_code
_entity_poly.pdbx_strand_id
1 'polypeptide(L)' 'MEQNPALEHETTLEHALDVARRNAKEAKRLLDDALVKRQAGEVNDDRVNQLRDLLDLANEDLKRVTREQ' A
#
# COMPACT_ATOMS: atom_id res chain seq x y z
N MET A 1 -13.16 -12.69 31.81
CA MET A 1 -13.19 -11.45 31.01
C MET A 1 -13.86 -11.83 29.69
N GLU A 2 -15.05 -11.30 29.42
CA GLU A 2 -15.70 -11.50 28.12
C GLU A 2 -14.96 -10.63 27.10
N GLN A 3 -14.23 -11.25 26.17
CA GLN A 3 -13.67 -10.55 25.02
C GLN A 3 -14.84 -10.19 24.11
N ASN A 4 -15.12 -8.90 24.00
CA ASN A 4 -16.21 -8.39 23.20
C ASN A 4 -15.75 -8.33 21.74
N PRO A 5 -16.18 -9.25 20.86
CA PRO A 5 -15.59 -9.43 19.53
C PRO A 5 -15.73 -8.19 18.64
N ALA A 6 -16.76 -7.37 18.85
CA ALA A 6 -16.97 -6.13 18.10
C ALA A 6 -15.83 -5.11 18.28
N LEU A 7 -15.24 -4.99 19.48
CA LEU A 7 -14.13 -4.07 19.76
C LEU A 7 -12.79 -4.56 19.18
N GLU A 8 -12.58 -5.88 19.09
CA GLU A 8 -11.41 -6.46 18.42
C GLU A 8 -11.48 -6.28 16.89
N HIS A 9 -12.68 -6.34 16.30
CA HIS A 9 -12.87 -6.11 14.87
C HIS A 9 -12.67 -4.63 14.46
N GLU A 10 -13.16 -3.68 15.26
CA GLU A 10 -12.96 -2.24 14.99
C GLU A 10 -11.47 -1.84 15.05
N THR A 11 -10.73 -2.32 16.06
CA THR A 11 -9.29 -2.03 16.21
C THR A 11 -8.43 -2.69 15.13
N THR A 12 -8.85 -3.84 14.60
CA THR A 12 -8.14 -4.53 13.52
C THR A 12 -8.40 -3.92 12.15
N LEU A 13 -9.64 -3.45 11.89
CA LEU A 13 -9.97 -2.73 10.66
C LEU A 13 -9.28 -1.36 10.59
N GLU A 14 -9.27 -0.60 11.68
CA GLU A 14 -8.55 0.68 11.75
C GLU A 14 -7.04 0.47 11.52
N HIS A 15 -6.46 -0.55 12.14
CA HIS A 15 -5.07 -0.93 11.91
C HIS A 15 -4.81 -1.34 10.45
N ALA A 16 -5.69 -2.13 9.84
CA ALA A 16 -5.58 -2.52 8.44
C ALA A 16 -5.63 -1.31 7.49
N LEU A 17 -6.48 -0.31 7.80
CA LEU A 17 -6.58 0.92 7.03
C LEU A 17 -5.30 1.73 7.11
N ASP A 18 -4.72 1.86 8.30
CA ASP A 18 -3.45 2.54 8.51
C ASP A 18 -2.30 1.87 7.77
N VAL A 19 -2.23 0.53 7.82
CA VAL A 19 -1.24 -0.25 7.09
C VAL A 19 -1.42 -0.07 5.58
N ALA A 20 -2.65 -0.17 5.06
CA ALA A 20 -2.92 0.00 3.64
C ALA A 20 -2.54 1.41 3.14
N ARG A 21 -2.82 2.45 3.93
CA ARG A 21 -2.41 3.84 3.62
C ARG A 21 -0.89 3.99 3.57
N ARG A 22 -0.18 3.40 4.53
CA ARG A 22 1.30 3.44 4.58
C ARG A 22 1.91 2.69 3.39
N ASN A 23 1.36 1.54 3.04
CA ASN A 23 1.83 0.72 1.91
C ASN A 23 1.65 1.46 0.58
N ALA A 24 0.48 2.04 0.30
CA ALA A 24 0.24 2.81 -0.91
C ALA A 24 1.19 4.02 -1.01
N LYS A 25 1.42 4.72 0.11
CA LYS A 25 2.37 5.85 0.18
C LYS A 25 3.80 5.41 -0.14
N GLU A 26 4.25 4.31 0.44
CA GLU A 26 5.62 3.81 0.22
C GLU A 26 5.81 3.28 -1.20
N ALA A 27 4.85 2.53 -1.75
CA ALA A 27 4.88 2.07 -3.13
C ALA A 27 4.99 3.25 -4.12
N LYS A 28 4.24 4.34 -3.87
CA LYS A 28 4.35 5.56 -4.66
C LYS A 28 5.73 6.20 -4.54
N ARG A 29 6.28 6.32 -3.33
CA ARG A 29 7.63 6.87 -3.11
C ARG A 29 8.69 6.06 -3.87
N LEU A 30 8.60 4.72 -3.83
CA LEU A 30 9.52 3.84 -4.54
C LEU A 30 9.41 4.01 -6.06
N LEU A 31 8.19 4.11 -6.59
CA LEU A 31 7.98 4.36 -8.02
C LEU A 31 8.52 5.72 -8.45
N ASP A 32 8.25 6.78 -7.68
CA ASP A 32 8.74 8.13 -7.95
C ASP A 32 10.29 8.15 -7.99
N ASP A 33 10.96 7.49 -7.02
CA ASP A 33 12.42 7.33 -7.00
C ASP A 33 12.95 6.50 -8.18
N ALA A 34 12.29 5.40 -8.52
CA ALA A 34 12.69 4.56 -9.64
C ALA A 34 12.57 5.27 -10.99
N LEU A 35 11.58 6.14 -11.17
CA LEU A 35 11.44 6.96 -12.38
C LEU A 35 12.61 7.95 -12.53
N VAL A 36 13.09 8.53 -11.43
CA VAL A 36 14.29 9.38 -11.43
C VAL A 36 15.54 8.56 -11.77
N LYS A 37 15.73 7.42 -11.09
CA LYS A 37 16.88 6.53 -11.33
C LYS A 37 16.91 5.90 -12.72
N ARG A 38 15.75 5.66 -13.31
CA ARG A 38 15.62 5.23 -14.70
C ARG A 38 16.20 6.26 -15.68
N GLN A 39 15.97 7.56 -15.44
CA GLN A 39 16.55 8.62 -16.27
C GLN A 39 18.08 8.67 -16.16
N ALA A 40 18.62 8.29 -15.00
CA ALA A 40 20.06 8.13 -14.78
C ALA A 40 20.63 6.80 -15.32
N GLY A 41 19.78 5.90 -15.82
CA GLY A 41 20.17 4.56 -16.28
C GLY A 41 20.51 3.57 -15.16
N GLU A 42 20.25 3.92 -13.90
CA GLU A 42 20.54 3.08 -12.73
C GLU A 42 19.52 1.95 -12.54
N VAL A 43 18.35 2.08 -13.16
CA VAL A 43 17.21 1.16 -13.04
C VAL A 43 16.57 0.97 -14.41
N ASN A 44 16.17 -0.27 -14.73
CA ASN A 44 15.55 -0.60 -16.01
C ASN A 44 14.01 -0.44 -16.01
N ASP A 45 13.41 -0.54 -17.20
CA ASP A 45 11.96 -0.41 -17.39
C ASP A 45 11.18 -1.50 -16.64
N ASP A 46 11.73 -2.72 -16.55
CA ASP A 46 11.10 -3.83 -15.83
C ASP A 46 10.90 -3.50 -14.35
N ARG A 47 11.92 -2.89 -13.72
CA ARG A 47 11.83 -2.52 -12.31
C ARG A 47 10.83 -1.39 -12.07
N VAL A 48 10.73 -0.44 -13.00
CA VAL A 48 9.69 0.61 -12.95
C VAL A 48 8.29 -0.02 -13.09
N ASN A 49 8.12 -0.98 -14.00
CA ASN A 49 6.85 -1.69 -14.17
C ASN A 49 6.46 -2.47 -12.91
N GLN A 50 7.39 -3.20 -12.29
CA GLN A 50 7.13 -3.90 -11.02
C GLN A 50 6.67 -2.96 -9.90
N LEU A 51 7.28 -1.77 -9.80
CA LEU A 51 6.90 -0.78 -8.79
C LEU A 51 5.55 -0.12 -9.08
N ARG A 52 5.19 0.01 -10.36
CA ARG A 52 3.86 0.44 -10.77
C ARG A 52 2.80 -0.60 -10.40
N ASP A 53 3.05 -1.87 -10.72
CA ASP A 53 2.14 -2.97 -10.36
C ASP A 53 1.96 -3.08 -8.84
N LEU A 54 3.02 -2.86 -8.07
CA LEU A 54 2.97 -2.82 -6.61
C LEU A 54 2.08 -1.67 -6.09
N LEU A 55 2.20 -0.48 -6.69
CA LEU A 55 1.35 0.66 -6.33
C LEU A 55 -0.12 0.39 -6.67
N ASP A 56 -0.39 -0.22 -7.82
CA ASP A 56 -1.75 -0.59 -8.22
C ASP A 56 -2.38 -1.59 -7.24
N LEU A 57 -1.64 -2.62 -6.84
CA LEU A 57 -2.07 -3.57 -5.82
C LEU A 57 -2.33 -2.89 -4.48
N ALA A 58 -1.42 -2.03 -4.00
CA ALA A 58 -1.59 -1.33 -2.74
C ALA A 58 -2.80 -0.38 -2.73
N ASN A 59 -3.09 0.26 -3.87
CA ASN A 59 -4.29 1.08 -4.05
C ASN A 59 -5.58 0.25 -4.05
N GLU A 60 -5.55 -0.95 -4.65
CA GLU A 60 -6.67 -1.87 -4.61
C GLU A 60 -6.97 -2.34 -3.17
N ASP A 61 -5.94 -2.71 -2.42
CA ASP A 61 -6.07 -3.11 -1.01
C ASP A 61 -6.62 -1.97 -0.16
N LEU A 62 -6.10 -0.75 -0.33
CA LEU A 62 -6.62 0.43 0.36
C LEU A 62 -8.11 0.67 0.06
N LYS A 63 -8.51 0.49 -1.20
CA LYS A 63 -9.91 0.63 -1.61
C LYS A 63 -10.81 -0.45 -1.00
N ARG A 64 -10.33 -1.69 -0.87
CA ARG A 64 -11.07 -2.79 -0.23
C ARG A 64 -11.28 -2.50 1.26
N VAL A 65 -10.20 -2.18 1.97
CA VAL A 65 -10.27 -1.88 3.41
C VAL A 65 -11.13 -0.63 3.69
N THR A 66 -11.09 0.39 2.83
CA THR A 66 -11.95 1.59 2.98
C THR A 66 -13.44 1.28 2.74
N ARG A 67 -13.77 0.24 1.96
CA ARG A 67 -15.17 -0.18 1.72
C ARG A 67 -15.72 -1.07 2.84
N GLU A 68 -14.83 -1.69 3.62
CA GLU A 68 -15.16 -2.60 4.73
C GLU A 68 -15.25 -1.87 6.09
N GLN A 69 -14.87 -0.59 6.15
CA GLN A 69 -15.12 0.35 7.26
C GLN A 69 -16.55 0.88 7.21
#